data_AF-A0A1H3PBA7-F1
#
_entry.id   AF-A0A1H3PBA7-F1
#
_cell.length_a   1.000
_cell.length_b   1.000
_cell.length_c   1.000
_cell.angle_alpha   90.00
_cell.angle_beta   90.00
_cell.angle_gamma   90.00
#
_symmetry.space_group_name_H-M   'P 1'
#
loop_
_entity.id
_entity.type
_entity.pdbx_description
1 polymer ?
#
loop_
_entity_poly.entity_id
_entity_poly.type
_entity_poly.pdbx_seq_one_letter_code
_entity_poly.pdbx_strand_id
1 'polypeptide(L)'
;MEVSLESLISYEKLKTDLDDVFEVVEKNGKVVILKDNEPLYILLKYDPKAGPIEKILAPSTPKLTLQEAMKLVLKDTEGRKMHAAELADEIYNRKLYLKKDGTQAKYNQVRARCGHYPEMFEALPGNVIQLKEGVE
;
A
#
# COMPACT_ATOMS: atom_id res chain seq x y z
N MET A 1 -3.24 -2.80 -6.78
CA MET A 1 -2.28 -2.46 -7.84
C MET A 1 -2.80 -1.21 -8.52
N GLU A 2 -2.11 -0.08 -8.41
CA GLU A 2 -2.47 1.09 -9.21
C GLU A 2 -1.98 0.89 -10.64
N VAL A 3 -2.89 1.04 -11.59
CA VAL A 3 -2.66 0.90 -13.04
C VAL A 3 -3.12 2.19 -13.68
N SER A 4 -2.21 2.89 -14.37
CA SER A 4 -2.57 4.09 -15.12
C SER A 4 -3.42 3.70 -16.33
N LEU A 5 -4.40 4.53 -16.69
CA LEU A 5 -5.21 4.34 -17.90
C LEU A 5 -4.32 4.23 -19.16
N GLU A 6 -3.18 4.92 -19.18
CA GLU A 6 -2.19 4.87 -20.28
C GLU A 6 -1.46 3.52 -20.41
N SER A 7 -1.59 2.64 -19.42
CA SER A 7 -0.97 1.31 -19.39
C SER A 7 -1.95 0.17 -19.68
N LEU A 8 -3.17 0.50 -20.14
CA LEU A 8 -4.18 -0.48 -20.54
C LEU A 8 -4.15 -0.66 -22.06
N ILE A 9 -3.96 -1.90 -22.51
CA ILE A 9 -3.91 -2.26 -23.93
C ILE A 9 -4.91 -3.37 -24.22
N SER A 10 -5.62 -3.30 -25.34
CA SER A 10 -6.52 -4.38 -25.74
C SER A 10 -5.75 -5.59 -26.27
N TYR A 11 -6.29 -6.79 -26.06
CA TYR A 11 -5.73 -8.03 -26.57
C TYR A 11 -5.63 -8.06 -28.09
N GLU A 12 -6.53 -7.36 -28.79
CA GLU A 12 -6.46 -7.23 -30.25
C GLU A 12 -5.26 -6.37 -30.69
N LYS A 13 -4.95 -5.29 -29.95
CA LYS A 13 -3.79 -4.44 -30.25
C LYS A 13 -2.48 -5.22 -30.13
N LEU A 14 -2.38 -6.12 -29.16
CA LEU A 14 -1.25 -7.05 -29.02
C LEU A 14 -1.04 -7.94 -30.26
N LYS A 15 -2.11 -8.29 -30.99
CA LYS A 15 -2.01 -9.09 -32.22
C LYS A 15 -1.71 -8.26 -33.46
N THR A 16 -2.23 -7.03 -33.52
CA THR A 16 -2.18 -6.21 -34.74
C THR A 16 -0.95 -5.31 -34.79
N ASP A 17 -0.46 -4.84 -33.64
CA ASP A 17 0.62 -3.86 -33.56
C ASP A 17 1.47 -4.12 -32.32
N LEU A 18 2.35 -5.11 -32.44
CA LEU A 18 3.19 -5.55 -31.33
C LEU A 18 4.26 -4.51 -30.96
N ASP A 19 4.75 -3.75 -31.95
CA ASP A 19 5.80 -2.75 -31.74
C ASP A 19 5.28 -1.60 -30.87
N ASP A 20 4.09 -1.06 -31.17
CA ASP A 20 3.47 -0.03 -30.33
C ASP A 20 3.22 -0.55 -28.90
N VAL A 21 2.80 -1.80 -28.73
CA VAL A 21 2.67 -2.41 -27.39
C VAL A 21 3.99 -2.38 -26.63
N PHE A 22 5.10 -2.71 -27.28
CA PHE A 22 6.41 -2.67 -26.64
C PHE A 22 6.88 -1.25 -26.34
N GLU A 23 6.60 -0.26 -27.18
CA GLU A 23 6.88 1.14 -26.87
C GLU A 23 6.13 1.61 -25.60
N VAL A 24 4.88 1.18 -25.43
CA VAL A 24 4.10 1.49 -24.22
C VAL A 24 4.67 0.77 -23.00
N VAL A 25 5.14 -0.48 -23.14
CA VAL A 25 5.83 -1.22 -22.07
C VAL A 25 7.16 -0.55 -21.70
N GLU A 26 7.91 -0.06 -22.68
CA GLU A 26 9.15 0.69 -22.48
C GLU A 26 8.91 1.99 -21.71
N LYS A 27 7.88 2.75 -22.09
CA LYS A 27 7.49 4.00 -21.43
C LYS A 27 7.01 3.79 -19.99
N ASN A 28 6.19 2.77 -19.75
CA ASN A 28 5.49 2.60 -18.46
C ASN A 28 6.12 1.54 -17.54
N GLY A 29 7.05 0.73 -18.04
CA GLY A 29 7.65 -0.42 -17.34
C GLY A 29 6.72 -1.63 -17.17
N LYS A 30 5.39 -1.41 -17.16
CA LYS A 30 4.34 -2.43 -17.08
C LYS A 30 3.11 -2.03 -17.89
N VAL A 31 2.41 -3.02 -18.41
CA VAL A 31 1.14 -2.86 -19.16
C VAL A 31 0.18 -3.99 -18.77
N VAL A 32 -1.11 -3.67 -18.68
CA VAL A 32 -2.17 -4.66 -18.50
C VAL A 32 -2.89 -4.87 -19.83
N ILE A 33 -2.94 -6.13 -20.28
CA ILE A 33 -3.67 -6.53 -21.47
C ILE A 33 -5.09 -6.89 -21.09
N LEU A 34 -6.06 -6.26 -21.74
CA LEU A 34 -7.49 -6.44 -21.51
C LEU A 34 -8.13 -7.25 -22.63
N LYS A 35 -9.03 -8.17 -22.26
CA LYS A 35 -9.94 -8.84 -23.19
C LYS A 35 -11.34 -8.80 -22.59
N ASP A 36 -12.34 -8.40 -23.38
CA ASP A 36 -13.72 -8.27 -22.91
C ASP A 36 -13.86 -7.35 -21.68
N ASN A 37 -13.08 -6.26 -21.64
CA ASN A 37 -12.93 -5.31 -20.52
C ASN A 37 -12.40 -5.91 -19.20
N GLU A 38 -11.88 -7.14 -19.22
CA GLU A 38 -11.26 -7.78 -18.07
C GLU A 38 -9.74 -7.93 -18.27
N PRO A 39 -8.93 -7.80 -17.20
CA PRO A 39 -7.50 -8.10 -17.24
C PRO A 39 -7.24 -9.56 -17.62
N LEU A 40 -6.51 -9.77 -18.71
CA LEU A 40 -6.13 -11.10 -19.19
C LEU A 40 -4.65 -11.40 -18.92
N TYR A 41 -3.76 -10.42 -19.18
CA TYR A 41 -2.32 -10.58 -18.97
C TYR A 41 -1.69 -9.30 -18.40
N ILE A 42 -0.49 -9.44 -17.85
CA ILE A 42 0.39 -8.32 -17.51
C ILE A 42 1.69 -8.52 -18.30
N LEU A 43 2.09 -7.52 -19.08
CA LEU A 43 3.42 -7.45 -19.68
C LEU A 43 4.30 -6.56 -18.80
N LEU A 44 5.51 -7.05 -18.52
CA LEU A 44 6.52 -6.34 -17.73
C LEU A 44 7.80 -6.24 -18.54
N LYS A 45 8.42 -5.06 -18.54
CA LYS A 45 9.79 -4.95 -19.01
C LYS A 45 10.71 -5.64 -18.00
N TYR A 46 11.48 -6.61 -18.46
CA TYR A 46 12.48 -7.26 -17.61
C TYR A 46 13.62 -6.29 -17.29
N ASP A 47 13.88 -6.10 -15.99
CA ASP A 47 15.05 -5.38 -15.50
C ASP A 47 15.85 -6.30 -14.55
N PRO A 48 17.08 -6.73 -14.92
CA PRO A 48 17.89 -7.59 -14.08
C PRO A 48 18.28 -6.95 -12.73
N LYS A 49 18.11 -5.63 -12.57
CA LYS A 49 18.38 -4.90 -11.33
C LYS A 49 17.14 -4.72 -10.45
N ALA A 50 15.93 -4.97 -10.96
CA ALA A 50 14.68 -4.72 -10.24
C ALA A 50 14.39 -5.73 -9.11
N GLY A 51 15.21 -6.77 -8.99
CA GLY A 51 15.03 -7.84 -7.99
C GLY A 51 13.97 -8.87 -8.43
N PRO A 52 13.49 -9.70 -7.50
CA PRO A 52 12.56 -10.79 -7.83
C PRO A 52 11.23 -10.28 -8.40
N ILE A 53 10.69 -10.98 -9.41
CA ILE A 53 9.43 -10.61 -10.09
C ILE A 53 8.27 -10.53 -9.10
N GLU A 54 8.26 -11.35 -8.05
CA GLU A 54 7.25 -11.34 -7.00
C GLU A 54 7.16 -9.99 -6.29
N LYS A 55 8.28 -9.27 -6.17
CA LYS A 55 8.34 -7.95 -5.56
C LYS A 55 7.82 -6.85 -6.48
N ILE A 56 7.93 -7.04 -7.80
CA ILE A 56 7.42 -6.13 -8.82
C ILE A 56 5.89 -6.27 -8.96
N LEU A 57 5.41 -7.51 -8.89
CA LEU A 57 3.98 -7.84 -8.94
C LEU A 57 3.27 -7.67 -7.61
N ALA A 58 4.00 -7.65 -6.49
CA ALA A 58 3.42 -7.39 -5.19
C ALA A 58 2.63 -6.06 -5.22
N PRO A 59 1.44 -6.02 -4.61
CA PRO A 59 0.73 -4.77 -4.46
C PRO A 59 1.67 -3.76 -3.80
N SER A 60 1.90 -2.65 -4.48
CA SER A 60 2.52 -1.47 -3.90
C SER A 60 1.56 -0.92 -2.86
N THR A 61 1.50 -1.55 -1.68
CA THR A 61 1.01 -0.85 -0.50
C THR A 61 1.89 0.39 -0.41
N PRO A 62 1.37 1.61 -0.52
CA PRO A 62 2.17 2.78 -0.19
C PRO A 62 2.80 2.47 1.16
N LYS A 63 4.13 2.58 1.25
CA LYS A 63 4.84 2.38 2.53
C LYS A 63 4.44 3.54 3.41
N LEU A 64 3.25 3.45 4.01
CA LEU A 64 2.80 4.38 5.02
C LEU A 64 3.84 4.35 6.11
N THR A 65 4.13 5.51 6.66
CA THR A 65 4.83 5.60 7.94
C THR A 65 3.96 4.99 9.04
N LEU A 66 4.56 4.66 10.18
CA LEU A 66 3.81 4.04 11.28
C LEU A 66 2.64 4.92 11.73
N GLN A 67 2.83 6.24 11.79
CA GLN A 67 1.77 7.18 12.16
C GLN A 67 0.65 7.28 11.12
N GLU A 68 0.97 7.24 9.82
CA GLU A 68 -0.05 7.23 8.77
C GLU A 68 -0.87 5.94 8.80
N ALA A 69 -0.22 4.80 9.03
CA ALA A 69 -0.89 3.52 9.21
C ALA A 69 -1.80 3.52 10.46
N MET A 70 -1.35 4.10 11.57
CA MET A 70 -2.17 4.29 12.77
C MET A 70 -3.40 5.15 12.50
N LYS A 71 -3.22 6.28 11.81
CA LYS A 71 -4.31 7.18 11.45
C LYS A 71 -5.37 6.46 10.60
N LEU A 72 -4.94 5.69 9.61
CA LEU A 72 -5.86 4.96 8.72
C LEU A 72 -6.69 3.94 9.50
N VAL A 73 -6.05 3.09 10.33
CA VAL A 73 -6.77 2.09 11.13
C VAL A 73 -7.73 2.75 12.13
N LEU A 74 -7.29 3.79 12.84
CA LEU A 74 -8.15 4.47 13.81
C LEU A 74 -9.32 5.20 13.13
N LYS A 75 -9.13 5.75 11.93
CA LYS A 75 -10.20 6.40 11.18
C LYS A 75 -11.32 5.42 10.80
N ASP A 76 -10.95 4.18 10.49
CA ASP A 76 -11.90 3.11 10.13
C ASP A 76 -12.55 2.44 11.37
N THR A 77 -12.02 2.69 12.56
CA THR A 77 -12.50 2.05 13.80
C THR A 77 -13.61 2.87 14.45
N GLU A 78 -14.67 2.20 14.91
CA GLU A 78 -15.75 2.85 15.64
C GLU A 78 -15.22 3.57 16.91
N GLY A 79 -15.59 4.84 17.07
CA GLY A 79 -15.09 5.68 18.17
C GLY A 79 -13.62 6.11 18.04
N ARG A 80 -12.97 5.83 16.90
CA ARG A 80 -11.61 6.26 16.55
C ARG A 80 -10.55 5.94 17.60
N LYS A 81 -10.74 4.86 18.34
CA LYS A 81 -9.88 4.44 19.44
C LYS A 81 -9.64 2.95 19.39
N MET A 82 -8.44 2.52 19.76
CA MET A 82 -8.06 1.11 19.77
C MET A 82 -6.95 0.88 20.80
N HIS A 83 -6.88 -0.33 21.38
CA HIS A 83 -5.75 -0.69 22.24
C HIS A 83 -4.45 -0.73 21.43
N ALA A 84 -3.33 -0.28 21.99
CA ALA A 84 -2.06 -0.16 21.26
C ALA A 84 -1.54 -1.48 20.68
N ALA A 85 -1.84 -2.61 21.34
CA ALA A 85 -1.50 -3.94 20.81
C ALA A 85 -2.39 -4.32 19.62
N GLU A 86 -3.71 -4.15 19.75
CA GLU A 86 -4.66 -4.42 18.67
C GLU A 86 -4.39 -3.53 17.45
N LEU A 87 -4.05 -2.26 17.68
CA LEU A 87 -3.65 -1.34 16.62
C LEU A 87 -2.38 -1.82 15.90
N ALA A 88 -1.40 -2.35 16.64
CA ALA A 88 -0.21 -2.92 16.03
C ALA A 88 -0.53 -4.17 15.20
N ASP A 89 -1.43 -5.02 15.69
CA ASP A 89 -1.87 -6.24 15.00
C ASP A 89 -2.60 -5.88 13.71
N GLU A 90 -3.55 -4.94 13.77
CA GLU A 90 -4.36 -4.54 12.63
C GLU A 90 -3.53 -3.88 11.53
N ILE A 91 -2.57 -3.02 11.89
CA ILE A 91 -1.60 -2.44 10.96
C ILE A 91 -0.82 -3.54 10.23
N TYR A 92 -0.41 -4.59 10.94
CA TYR A 92 0.37 -5.69 10.38
C TYR A 92 -0.47 -6.65 9.53
N ASN A 93 -1.72 -6.91 9.93
CA ASN A 93 -2.66 -7.76 9.21
C ASN A 93 -3.03 -7.13 7.87
N ARG A 94 -3.30 -5.82 7.86
CA ARG A 94 -3.58 -5.04 6.64
C ARG A 94 -2.33 -4.71 5.82
N LYS A 95 -1.12 -5.09 6.29
CA LYS A 95 0.17 -4.77 5.66
C LYS A 95 0.37 -3.28 5.37
N LEU A 96 -0.20 -2.42 6.23
CA LEU A 96 -0.14 -0.96 6.09
C LEU A 96 1.25 -0.41 6.45
N TYR A 97 1.93 -1.06 7.40
CA TYR A 97 3.31 -0.75 7.77
C TYR A 97 4.05 -2.00 8.21
N LEU A 98 5.30 -2.13 7.76
CA LEU A 98 6.26 -3.13 8.23
C LEU A 98 7.56 -2.41 8.58
N LYS A 99 8.27 -2.91 9.60
CA LYS A 99 9.63 -2.43 9.90
C LYS A 99 10.57 -2.79 8.75
N LYS A 100 11.79 -2.24 8.78
CA LYS A 100 12.84 -2.53 7.78
C LYS A 100 13.17 -4.02 7.66
N ASP A 101 13.01 -4.77 8.74
CA ASP A 101 13.22 -6.22 8.82
C ASP A 101 11.97 -7.05 8.40
N GLY A 102 10.88 -6.39 7.99
CA GLY A 102 9.62 -7.05 7.62
C GLY A 102 8.74 -7.46 8.80
N THR A 103 9.16 -7.21 10.04
CA THR A 103 8.40 -7.61 11.23
C THR A 103 7.45 -6.53 11.73
N GLN A 104 6.50 -6.93 12.56
CA GLN A 104 5.49 -6.07 13.15
C GLN A 104 6.08 -5.00 14.10
N ALA A 105 5.46 -3.82 14.13
CA ALA A 105 5.77 -2.78 15.10
C ALA A 105 5.34 -3.22 16.51
N LYS A 106 6.19 -3.03 17.52
CA LYS A 106 5.80 -3.35 18.90
C LYS A 106 4.77 -2.33 19.41
N TYR A 107 3.84 -2.74 20.27
CA TYR A 107 2.85 -1.84 20.88
C TYR A 107 3.49 -0.61 21.55
N ASN A 108 4.67 -0.75 22.17
CA ASN A 108 5.43 0.38 22.73
C ASN A 108 5.84 1.41 21.67
N GLN A 109 6.17 0.97 20.45
CA GLN A 109 6.52 1.86 19.34
C GLN A 109 5.29 2.60 18.81
N VAL A 110 4.13 1.92 18.76
CA VAL A 110 2.84 2.53 18.41
C VAL A 110 2.46 3.58 19.47
N ARG A 111 2.57 3.24 20.76
CA ARG A 111 2.29 4.17 21.86
C ARG A 111 3.23 5.38 21.88
N ALA A 112 4.53 5.17 21.61
CA ALA A 112 5.49 6.26 21.53
C ALA A 112 5.14 7.31 20.45
N ARG A 113 4.42 6.91 19.37
CA ARG A 113 3.95 7.87 18.35
C ARG A 113 3.00 8.91 18.91
N CYS A 114 2.24 8.61 19.96
CA CYS A 114 1.36 9.59 20.59
C CYS A 114 2.14 10.77 21.21
N GLY A 115 3.37 10.53 21.68
CA GLY A 115 4.24 11.60 22.19
C GLY A 115 4.93 12.40 21.07
N HIS A 116 5.17 11.77 19.91
CA HIS A 116 5.78 12.42 18.76
C HIS A 116 4.79 13.19 17.87
N TYR A 117 3.52 12.78 17.88
CA TYR A 117 2.44 13.37 17.09
C TYR A 117 1.22 13.70 17.97
N PRO A 118 1.37 14.56 19.00
CA PRO A 118 0.30 14.92 19.92
C PRO A 118 -0.86 15.67 19.25
N GLU A 119 -0.63 16.24 18.06
CA GLU A 119 -1.65 16.85 17.22
C GLU A 119 -2.54 15.83 16.51
N MET A 120 -2.04 14.59 16.30
CA MET A 120 -2.79 13.52 15.63
C MET A 120 -3.43 12.56 16.62
N PHE A 121 -2.71 12.19 17.68
CA PHE A 121 -3.12 11.11 18.57
C PHE A 121 -3.18 11.56 20.03
N GLU A 122 -4.02 10.87 20.78
CA GLU A 122 -4.12 10.98 22.23
C GLU A 122 -3.92 9.61 22.88
N ALA A 123 -3.07 9.54 23.91
CA ALA A 123 -2.83 8.33 24.68
C ALA A 123 -3.73 8.31 25.92
N LEU A 124 -4.71 7.42 25.93
CA LEU A 124 -5.63 7.23 27.04
C LEU A 124 -5.09 6.21 28.07
N PRO A 125 -5.68 6.17 29.29
CA PRO A 125 -5.45 5.10 30.26
C PRO A 125 -5.75 3.71 29.68
N GLY A 126 -5.12 2.67 30.22
CA GLY A 126 -5.33 1.29 29.75
C GLY A 126 -4.72 1.00 28.37
N ASN A 127 -3.66 1.70 27.98
CA ASN A 127 -2.96 1.50 26.70
C ASN A 127 -3.82 1.74 25.44
N VAL A 128 -4.88 2.53 25.56
CA VAL A 128 -5.72 2.93 24.41
C VAL A 128 -5.13 4.14 23.71
N ILE A 129 -5.25 4.18 22.39
CA ILE A 129 -4.85 5.29 21.52
C ILE A 129 -6.09 5.78 20.78
N GLN A 130 -6.32 7.08 20.78
CA GLN A 130 -7.42 7.73 20.07
C GLN A 130 -6.89 8.70 19.00
N LEU A 131 -7.56 8.75 17.85
CA LEU A 131 -7.30 9.74 16.81
C LEU A 131 -8.11 11.02 17.11
N LYS A 132 -7.44 12.18 17.06
CA LYS A 132 -8.07 13.48 17.30
C LYS A 132 -9.01 13.88 16.16
N GLU A 133 -10.03 14.67 16.48
CA GLU A 133 -10.91 15.27 15.49
C GLU A 133 -10.19 16.38 14.70
N GLY A 134 -10.43 16.46 13.40
CA GLY A 134 -9.82 17.47 12.51
C GLY A 134 -8.49 17.05 11.86
N VAL A 135 -8.05 15.81 12.02
CA VAL A 135 -6.87 15.26 11.32
C VAL A 135 -7.29 14.78 9.93
N GLU A 136 -7.28 15.67 8.92
CA GLU A 136 -7.54 15.35 7.50
C GLU A 136 -6.45 14.49 6.89
#